data_AF-M2R0F1-F1
#
_entry.id   AF-M2R0F1-F1
#
_cell.length_a   1.000
_cell.length_b   1.000
_cell.length_c   1.000
_cell.angle_alpha   90.00
_cell.angle_beta   90.00
_cell.angle_gamma   90.00
#
_symmetry.space_group_name_H-M   'P 1'
#
loop_
_entity.id
_entity.type
_entity.pdbx_description
1 polymer ?
#
loop_
_entity_poly.entity_id
_entity_poly.type
_entity_poly.pdbx_seq_one_letter_code
_entity_poly.pdbx_strand_id
1 'polypeptide(L)' 'LQQHSLDDRWTPQHTNTFLELKRILTSEPVLRCPKWDGTPFIVTTDGCQDGFSAVLMQRFTTVLPSGRTVERLH' A
#
# COMPACT_ATOMS: atom_id res chain seq x y z
N LEU A 1 -9.65 24.72 -4.47
CA LEU A 1 -9.51 23.44 -5.21
C LEU A 1 -10.59 23.40 -6.28
N GLN A 2 -10.22 23.32 -7.56
CA GLN A 2 -11.19 23.23 -8.63
C GLN A 2 -11.61 21.76 -8.76
N GLN A 3 -12.91 21.47 -8.60
CA GLN A 3 -13.42 20.11 -8.66
C GLN A 3 -13.53 19.70 -10.13
N HIS A 4 -12.61 18.85 -10.59
CA HIS A 4 -12.68 18.28 -11.93
C HIS A 4 -13.64 17.09 -11.90
N SER A 5 -14.80 17.24 -12.56
CA SER A 5 -15.71 16.10 -12.77
C SER A 5 -15.13 15.15 -13.83
N LEU A 6 -15.35 13.86 -13.62
CA LEU A 6 -15.02 12.81 -14.59
C LEU A 6 -16.25 12.27 -15.30
N ASP A 7 -17.44 12.83 -15.09
CA ASP A 7 -18.71 12.25 -15.56
C ASP A 7 -18.71 11.95 -17.07
N ASP A 8 -18.18 12.86 -17.88
CA ASP A 8 -18.10 12.70 -19.35
C ASP A 8 -17.05 11.68 -19.82
N ARG A 9 -16.14 11.25 -18.93
CA ARG A 9 -15.00 10.37 -19.24
C ARG A 9 -15.03 9.06 -18.47
N TRP A 10 -15.92 8.94 -17.47
CA TRP A 10 -16.01 7.77 -16.61
C TRP A 10 -16.91 6.71 -17.25
N THR A 11 -16.29 5.69 -17.81
CA THR A 11 -17.01 4.60 -18.47
C THR A 11 -17.30 3.45 -17.50
N PRO A 12 -18.23 2.52 -17.83
CA PRO A 12 -18.42 1.31 -17.05
C PRO A 12 -17.14 0.48 -16.85
N GLN A 13 -16.22 0.51 -17.82
CA GLN A 13 -14.92 -0.16 -17.69
C GLN A 13 -14.08 0.43 -16.56
N HIS A 14 -14.07 1.76 -16.38
CA HIS A 14 -13.35 2.40 -15.28
C HIS A 14 -13.90 1.99 -13.92
N THR A 15 -15.23 1.90 -13.77
CA THR A 15 -15.84 1.38 -12.54
C THR A 15 -15.38 -0.04 -12.24
N ASN A 16 -15.40 -0.94 -13.24
CA ASN A 16 -14.99 -2.32 -13.05
C ASN A 16 -13.51 -2.41 -12.62
N THR A 17 -12.62 -1.69 -13.29
CA THR A 17 -11.21 -1.62 -12.91
C THR A 17 -11.00 -1.02 -11.53
N PHE A 18 -11.72 0.05 -11.18
CA PHE A 18 -11.65 0.67 -9.86
C PHE A 18 -12.08 -0.32 -8.75
N LEU A 19 -13.16 -1.06 -8.98
CA LEU A 19 -13.63 -2.08 -8.03
C LEU A 19 -12.63 -3.22 -7.88
N GLU A 20 -11.99 -3.65 -8.97
CA GLU A 20 -10.94 -4.66 -8.92
C GLU A 20 -9.71 -4.18 -8.16
N LEU A 21 -9.22 -2.97 -8.42
CA LEU A 21 -8.13 -2.34 -7.68
C LEU A 21 -8.49 -2.21 -6.20
N LYS A 22 -9.70 -1.72 -5.89
CA LYS A 22 -10.19 -1.65 -4.52
C LYS A 22 -10.14 -3.02 -3.87
N ARG A 23 -10.68 -4.06 -4.52
CA ARG A 23 -10.65 -5.43 -4.00
C ARG A 23 -9.22 -5.87 -3.70
N ILE A 24 -8.28 -5.68 -4.63
CA ILE A 24 -6.87 -6.08 -4.45
C ILE A 24 -6.22 -5.33 -3.30
N LEU A 25 -6.46 -4.02 -3.19
CA LEU A 25 -5.87 -3.16 -2.16
C LEU A 25 -6.48 -3.40 -0.77
N THR A 26 -7.75 -3.79 -0.70
CA THR A 26 -8.45 -4.05 0.57
C THR A 26 -8.51 -5.53 0.93
N SER A 27 -8.20 -6.43 0.01
CA SER A 27 -8.01 -7.85 0.31
C SER A 27 -6.69 -8.00 1.03
N GLU A 28 -6.69 -8.77 2.11
CA GLU A 28 -5.58 -8.95 3.04
C GLU A 28 -4.22 -9.16 2.34
N PRO A 29 -3.29 -8.19 2.35
CA PRO A 29 -1.90 -8.54 2.48
C PRO A 29 -1.70 -8.96 3.94
N VAL A 30 -1.23 -10.18 4.18
CA VAL A 30 -0.94 -10.65 5.54
C VAL A 30 0.05 -9.65 6.17
N LEU A 31 -0.44 -8.82 7.08
CA LEU A 31 0.41 -7.98 7.92
C LEU A 31 1.38 -8.93 8.62
N ARG A 32 2.68 -8.68 8.47
CA ARG A 32 3.67 -9.53 9.13
C ARG A 32 3.65 -9.24 10.61
N CYS A 33 3.72 -10.29 11.42
CA CYS A 33 3.97 -10.13 12.84
C CYS A 33 5.28 -9.35 13.04
N PRO A 34 5.35 -8.45 14.03
CA PRO A 34 6.56 -7.73 14.33
C PRO A 34 7.74 -8.66 14.65
N LYS A 35 8.94 -8.23 14.27
CA LYS A 35 10.19 -8.84 14.73
C LYS A 35 10.60 -8.22 16.06
N TRP A 36 10.69 -9.04 17.09
CA TRP A 36 11.16 -8.66 18.42
C TRP A 36 12.65 -8.97 18.64
N ASP A 37 13.42 -9.09 17.54
CA ASP A 37 14.84 -9.45 17.53
C ASP A 37 15.79 -8.24 17.56
N GLY A 38 15.26 -7.04 17.80
CA GLY A 38 15.99 -5.78 17.73
C GLY A 38 15.97 -5.11 16.35
N THR A 39 15.34 -5.71 15.34
CA THR A 39 15.11 -5.04 14.05
C THR A 39 14.34 -3.73 14.26
N PRO A 40 14.87 -2.56 13.84
CA PRO A 40 14.20 -1.28 14.05
C PRO A 40 12.85 -1.19 13.36
N PHE A 41 11.91 -0.52 14.01
CA PHE A 41 10.72 0.01 13.33
C PHE A 41 11.09 1.25 12.51
N ILE A 42 10.46 1.38 11.36
CA ILE A 42 10.60 2.51 10.43
C ILE A 42 9.21 3.13 10.30
N VAL A 43 9.09 4.41 10.60
CA VAL A 43 7.86 5.19 10.40
C VAL A 43 8.04 6.01 9.14
N THR A 44 7.21 5.75 8.12
CA THR A 44 7.11 6.61 6.94
C THR A 44 5.88 7.49 7.12
N THR A 45 6.07 8.80 7.08
CA THR A 45 5.00 9.78 7.18
C THR A 45 4.81 10.51 5.86
N ASP A 46 3.57 10.84 5.54
CA ASP A 46 3.22 11.76 4.46
C ASP A 46 2.17 12.75 4.98
N GLY A 47 2.11 13.94 4.40
CA GLY A 47 1.23 14.99 4.89
C GLY A 47 0.84 15.97 3.81
N CYS A 48 -0.42 16.38 3.84
CA CYS A 48 -0.95 17.45 3.00
C CYS A 48 -1.68 18.47 3.88
N GLN A 49 -2.25 19.50 3.24
CA GLN A 49 -3.01 20.54 3.94
C GLN A 49 -4.19 19.98 4.74
N ASP A 50 -4.75 18.84 4.32
CA ASP A 50 -5.96 18.26 4.89
C ASP A 50 -5.68 17.19 5.95
N GLY A 51 -4.43 16.71 6.08
CA GLY A 51 -4.09 15.70 7.08
C GLY A 51 -2.70 15.10 6.97
N PHE A 52 -2.34 14.34 8.01
CA PHE A 52 -1.10 13.56 8.09
C PHE A 52 -1.42 12.08 8.14
N SER A 53 -0.58 11.28 7.47
CA SER A 53 -0.63 9.82 7.47
C SER A 53 0.73 9.25 7.88
N ALA A 54 0.71 8.07 8.48
CA ALA A 54 1.92 7.35 8.86
C ALA A 54 1.73 5.84 8.65
N VAL A 55 2.79 5.17 8.21
CA VAL A 55 2.88 3.71 8.11
C VAL A 55 4.07 3.25 8.94
N LEU A 56 3.82 2.33 9.88
CA LEU A 56 4.84 1.69 10.72
C LEU A 56 5.26 0.37 10.06
N MET A 57 6.55 0.18 9.85
CA MET A 57 7.08 -0.98 9.11
C MET A 57 8.37 -1.54 9.76
N GLN A 58 8.74 -2.77 9.41
CA GLN A 58 10.06 -3.36 9.66
C GLN A 58 10.65 -4.00 8.39
N ARG A 59 11.97 -4.18 8.34
CA ARG A 59 12.65 -4.88 7.23
C ARG A 59 12.50 -6.39 7.36
N PHE A 60 12.02 -7.02 6.29
CA PHE A 60 11.96 -8.49 6.17
C PHE A 60 12.69 -8.96 4.91
N THR A 61 13.41 -10.06 5.09
CA THR A 61 13.98 -10.83 4.01
C THR A 61 12.92 -11.76 3.43
N THR A 62 12.72 -11.72 2.12
CA THR A 62 11.78 -12.57 1.40
C THR A 62 12.50 -13.29 0.28
N VAL A 63 12.25 -14.60 0.16
CA VAL A 63 12.73 -15.40 -0.96
C VAL A 63 11.63 -15.39 -2.02
N LEU A 64 11.96 -14.87 -3.21
CA LEU A 64 11.04 -14.87 -4.35
C LEU A 64 10.94 -16.28 -4.94
N PRO A 65 9.87 -16.59 -5.71
CA PRO A 65 9.75 -17.87 -6.41
C PRO A 65 10.96 -18.20 -7.31
N SER A 66 11.68 -17.18 -7.77
CA SER A 66 12.92 -17.34 -8.54
C SER A 66 14.15 -17.74 -7.71
N GLY A 67 14.00 -17.98 -6.40
CA GLY A 67 15.10 -18.25 -5.46
C GLY A 67 15.91 -17.02 -5.04
N ARG A 68 15.61 -15.84 -5.60
CA ARG A 68 16.32 -14.61 -5.26
C ARG A 68 15.82 -14.06 -3.93
N THR A 69 16.76 -13.72 -3.05
CA THR A 69 16.48 -13.05 -1.78
C THR A 69 16.37 -11.54 -1.98
N VAL A 70 15.35 -10.94 -1.38
CA VAL A 70 15.12 -9.49 -1.40
C VAL A 70 14.71 -8.96 -0.04
N GLU A 71 15.12 -7.74 0.29
CA GLU A 71 14.57 -7.01 1.43
C GLU A 71 13.29 -6.27 1.03
N ARG A 72 12.32 -6.24 1.94
CA ARG A 72 11.06 -5.52 1.83
C ARG A 72 10.72 -4.86 3.16
N LEU A 73 10.03 -3.72 3.09
CA LEU A 73 9.33 -3.16 4.24
C LEU A 73 7.94 -3.80 4.30
N HIS A 74 7.57 -4.28 5.49
CA HIS A 74 6.22 -4.75 5.81
C HIS A 74 5.74 -4.04 7.06
#